data_AF-A0A9D1Q154-F1
#
_entry.id   AF-A0A9D1Q154-F1
#
_cell.length_a   1.000
_cell.length_b   1.000
_cell.length_c   1.000
_cell.angle_alpha   90.00
_cell.angle_beta   90.00
_cell.angle_gamma   90.00
#
_symmetry.space_group_name_H-M   'P 1'
#
loop_
_entity.id
_entity.type
_entity.pdbx_description
1 polymer ?
#
loop_
_entity_poly.entity_id
_entity_poly.type
_entity_poly.pdbx_seq_one_letter_code
_entity_poly.pdbx_strand_id
1 'polypeptide(L)'
;MRFKWLNESRLNESNGRIEIYAPPHTDFFYSSASAGDEGITPESLCNAPYYHTEIEGDFVLKVRVSHDFVSTYDAAVVMIMKDMACWAKHCFEKTDFGTHAVVSVVTNGESDDANGCNIEGNTVWLQAVRMGNAFAFHYSTDGEHFYMTRYFHLPVGDKVMIGLSAQSPQGEGGIRIFEDLTIERRTVKNIRAGK
;
A
#
# COMPACT_ATOMS: atom_id res chain seq x y z
N MET A 1 7.06 -17.88 -4.11
CA MET A 1 8.06 -16.81 -3.92
C MET A 1 8.44 -16.78 -2.45
N ARG A 2 9.67 -16.39 -2.06
CA ARG A 2 10.07 -16.33 -0.64
C ARG A 2 9.93 -14.89 -0.14
N PHE A 3 9.15 -14.69 0.91
CA PHE A 3 9.00 -13.39 1.57
C PHE A 3 10.07 -13.15 2.63
N LYS A 4 10.34 -11.89 2.91
CA LYS A 4 11.29 -11.34 3.88
C LYS A 4 10.66 -10.13 4.58
N TRP A 5 11.26 -9.71 5.69
CA TRP A 5 10.84 -8.53 6.43
C TRP A 5 11.79 -7.35 6.21
N LEU A 6 11.19 -6.18 6.10
CA LEU A 6 11.73 -4.92 6.57
C LEU A 6 10.84 -4.49 7.75
N ASN A 7 11.45 -4.12 8.89
CA ASN A 7 10.74 -3.81 10.15
C ASN A 7 9.80 -4.97 10.60
N GLU A 8 10.38 -6.11 11.00
CA GLU A 8 9.60 -7.31 11.32
C GLU A 8 8.49 -7.10 12.36
N SER A 9 7.36 -7.77 12.15
CA SER A 9 6.24 -7.81 13.10
C SER A 9 5.63 -9.20 13.19
N ARG A 10 4.65 -9.35 14.07
CA ARG A 10 3.88 -10.59 14.23
C ARG A 10 3.04 -10.85 13.00
N LEU A 11 3.19 -12.05 12.44
CA LEU A 11 2.42 -12.55 11.31
C LEU A 11 1.76 -13.87 11.66
N ASN A 12 0.50 -14.01 11.27
CA ASN A 12 -0.23 -15.26 11.28
C ASN A 12 -0.75 -15.54 9.88
N GLU A 13 -0.43 -16.72 9.33
CA GLU A 13 -0.87 -17.12 7.99
C GLU A 13 -1.62 -18.45 8.07
N SER A 14 -2.87 -18.45 7.62
CA SER A 14 -3.69 -19.65 7.58
C SER A 14 -4.72 -19.57 6.45
N ASN A 15 -4.91 -20.66 5.70
CA ASN A 15 -5.94 -20.79 4.67
C ASN A 15 -6.00 -19.63 3.63
N GLY A 16 -4.85 -19.09 3.21
CA GLY A 16 -4.80 -17.98 2.24
C GLY A 16 -5.09 -16.59 2.83
N ARG A 17 -5.21 -16.50 4.15
CA ARG A 17 -5.33 -15.26 4.92
C ARG A 17 -4.03 -14.99 5.67
N ILE A 18 -3.52 -13.77 5.53
CA ILE A 18 -2.34 -13.24 6.20
C ILE A 18 -2.80 -12.11 7.13
N GLU A 19 -2.46 -12.22 8.41
CA GLU A 19 -2.69 -11.20 9.40
C GLU A 19 -1.34 -10.63 9.83
N ILE A 20 -1.17 -9.31 9.70
CA ILE A 20 0.04 -8.61 10.15
C ILE A 20 -0.38 -7.63 11.23
N TYR A 21 0.28 -7.70 12.38
CA TYR A 21 0.12 -6.70 13.43
C TYR A 21 0.85 -5.41 13.02
N ALA A 22 0.11 -4.30 12.91
CA ALA A 22 0.66 -2.95 12.85
C ALA A 22 1.01 -2.50 14.27
N PRO A 23 2.29 -2.22 14.61
CA PRO A 23 2.65 -1.64 15.89
C PRO A 23 2.15 -0.18 16.01
N PRO A 24 1.99 0.34 17.23
CA PRO A 24 1.69 1.75 17.46
C PRO A 24 2.70 2.67 16.77
N HIS A 25 2.22 3.82 16.29
CA HIS A 25 3.06 4.89 15.73
C HIS A 25 3.99 4.44 14.61
N THR A 26 3.45 3.65 13.68
CA THR A 26 4.19 3.16 12.53
C THR A 26 3.60 3.59 11.20
N ASP A 27 4.48 4.09 10.32
CA ASP A 27 4.12 4.58 8.99
C ASP A 27 5.30 4.46 7.99
N PHE A 28 4.97 4.61 6.71
CA PHE A 28 5.86 5.03 5.63
C PHE A 28 5.33 6.34 5.04
N PHE A 29 5.97 7.45 5.39
CA PHE A 29 5.72 8.77 4.82
C PHE A 29 6.98 9.62 4.96
N TYR A 30 7.27 10.48 3.99
CA TYR A 30 8.40 11.41 4.09
C TYR A 30 8.07 12.75 3.46
N SER A 31 8.16 13.82 4.24
CA SER A 31 8.03 15.19 3.76
C SER A 31 9.07 16.08 4.45
N SER A 32 9.73 16.93 3.66
CA SER A 32 10.61 17.99 4.20
C SER A 32 9.83 19.26 4.59
N ALA A 33 8.57 19.38 4.15
CA ALA A 33 7.72 20.55 4.33
C ALA A 33 6.56 20.28 5.31
N SER A 34 6.14 21.33 6.03
CA SER A 34 4.89 21.31 6.79
C SER A 34 3.70 21.64 5.89
N ALA A 35 2.52 21.08 6.19
CA ALA A 35 1.27 21.27 5.46
C ALA A 35 0.59 22.63 5.76
N GLY A 36 1.29 23.54 6.44
CA GLY A 36 0.79 24.85 6.87
C GLY A 36 0.60 24.97 8.38
N ASP A 37 0.06 26.11 8.82
CA ASP A 37 -0.07 26.45 10.25
C ASP A 37 -1.22 25.70 10.96
N GLU A 38 -2.18 25.18 10.21
CA GLU A 38 -3.37 24.45 10.73
C GLU A 38 -3.55 23.04 10.12
N GLY A 39 -2.59 22.58 9.30
CA GLY A 39 -2.63 21.26 8.65
C GLY A 39 -1.73 20.23 9.35
N ILE A 40 -2.21 18.98 9.47
CA ILE A 40 -1.41 17.87 10.02
C ILE A 40 -0.67 17.19 8.87
N THR A 41 0.64 17.44 8.74
CA THR A 41 1.50 16.57 7.93
C THR A 41 1.76 15.28 8.70
N PRO A 42 1.64 14.09 8.08
CA PRO A 42 2.12 12.88 8.72
C PRO A 42 3.60 13.02 9.09
N GLU A 43 4.00 12.41 10.20
CA GLU A 43 5.40 12.40 10.62
C GLU A 43 6.25 11.68 9.57
N SER A 44 7.47 12.17 9.32
CA SER A 44 8.40 11.50 8.42
C SER A 44 8.93 10.21 9.08
N LEU A 45 8.27 9.10 8.79
CA LEU A 45 8.54 7.78 9.35
C LEU A 45 8.73 6.75 8.25
N CYS A 46 9.60 5.77 8.49
CA CYS A 46 9.77 4.60 7.64
C CYS A 46 9.99 3.34 8.51
N ASN A 47 9.15 3.19 9.54
CA ASN A 47 9.29 2.20 10.60
C ASN A 47 8.17 1.14 10.57
N ALA A 48 7.20 1.25 9.67
CA ALA A 48 6.14 0.27 9.54
C ALA A 48 6.62 -1.09 9.03
N PRO A 49 5.99 -2.19 9.47
CA PRO A 49 6.28 -3.51 8.94
C PRO A 49 6.01 -3.60 7.45
N TYR A 50 6.93 -4.26 6.76
CA TYR A 50 6.82 -4.55 5.33
C TYR A 50 7.25 -6.00 5.06
N TYR A 51 6.25 -6.84 4.78
CA TYR A 51 6.42 -8.24 4.41
C TYR A 51 6.47 -8.34 2.88
N HIS A 52 7.66 -8.59 2.33
CA HIS A 52 7.92 -8.39 0.91
C HIS A 52 8.67 -9.54 0.24
N THR A 53 8.56 -9.61 -1.08
CA THR A 53 9.39 -10.45 -1.93
C THR A 53 9.96 -9.61 -3.07
N GLU A 54 10.98 -10.14 -3.77
CA GLU A 54 11.56 -9.48 -4.94
C GLU A 54 10.98 -10.07 -6.22
N ILE A 55 10.65 -9.20 -7.17
CA ILE A 55 10.17 -9.58 -8.49
C ILE A 55 10.96 -8.85 -9.57
N GLU A 56 11.22 -9.55 -10.67
CA GLU A 56 11.89 -9.00 -11.85
C GLU A 56 10.86 -8.78 -12.97
N GLY A 57 10.96 -7.64 -13.64
CA GLY A 57 10.09 -7.29 -14.77
C GLY A 57 8.66 -6.93 -14.37
N ASP A 58 7.76 -7.00 -15.36
CA ASP A 58 6.35 -6.66 -15.25
C ASP A 58 5.60 -7.63 -14.33
N PHE A 59 4.64 -7.10 -13.58
CA PHE A 59 3.81 -7.89 -12.70
C PHE A 59 2.40 -7.31 -12.54
N VAL A 60 1.51 -8.17 -12.06
CA VAL A 60 0.23 -7.80 -11.46
C VAL A 60 0.15 -8.43 -10.08
N LEU A 61 0.00 -7.60 -9.05
CA LEU A 61 -0.32 -8.01 -7.68
C LEU A 61 -1.76 -7.63 -7.38
N LYS A 62 -2.54 -8.54 -6.79
CA LYS A 62 -3.86 -8.25 -6.23
C LYS A 62 -4.00 -8.86 -4.85
N VAL A 63 -4.72 -8.18 -3.96
CA VAL A 63 -5.02 -8.67 -2.61
C VAL A 63 -6.28 -8.00 -2.08
N ARG A 64 -7.12 -8.74 -1.35
CA ARG A 64 -8.23 -8.18 -0.60
C ARG A 64 -7.76 -7.78 0.79
N VAL A 65 -8.08 -6.56 1.23
CA VAL A 65 -7.60 -6.03 2.50
C VAL A 65 -8.75 -5.54 3.39
N SER A 66 -8.55 -5.63 4.71
CA SER A 66 -9.44 -5.08 5.73
C SER A 66 -8.72 -4.83 7.06
N HIS A 67 -9.33 -3.98 7.90
CA HIS A 67 -8.94 -3.74 9.29
C HIS A 67 -10.08 -3.03 10.03
N ASP A 68 -9.86 -2.68 11.30
CA ASP A 68 -10.91 -2.18 12.22
C ASP A 68 -11.15 -0.66 12.16
N PHE A 69 -10.35 0.08 11.38
CA PHE A 69 -10.46 1.55 11.23
C PHE A 69 -10.61 2.30 12.57
N VAL A 70 -9.74 2.01 13.55
CA VAL A 70 -9.87 2.56 14.91
C VAL A 70 -9.33 3.98 14.97
N SER A 71 -8.09 4.18 14.54
CA SER A 71 -7.39 5.47 14.60
C SER A 71 -7.15 6.08 13.23
N THR A 72 -7.02 7.40 13.18
CA THR A 72 -6.66 8.12 11.96
C THR A 72 -5.35 7.57 11.38
N TYR A 73 -5.34 7.39 10.06
CA TYR A 73 -4.30 6.80 9.23
C TYR A 73 -4.02 5.31 9.47
N ASP A 74 -4.84 4.60 10.24
CA ASP A 74 -4.82 3.13 10.24
C ASP A 74 -4.96 2.63 8.80
N ALA A 75 -4.00 1.81 8.34
CA ALA A 75 -4.01 1.32 6.96
C ALA A 75 -3.51 -0.10 6.79
N ALA A 76 -4.15 -0.81 5.85
CA ALA A 76 -3.63 -2.02 5.22
C ALA A 76 -3.12 -1.67 3.81
N VAL A 77 -1.89 -2.08 3.49
CA VAL A 77 -1.13 -1.45 2.40
C VAL A 77 -0.50 -2.48 1.46
N VAL A 78 -0.63 -2.25 0.15
CA VAL A 78 0.25 -2.83 -0.88
C VAL A 78 1.40 -1.85 -1.11
N MET A 79 2.63 -2.33 -1.04
CA MET A 79 3.81 -1.49 -1.21
C MET A 79 4.71 -1.99 -2.34
N ILE A 80 5.28 -1.04 -3.07
CA ILE A 80 6.32 -1.23 -4.09
C ILE A 80 7.53 -0.42 -3.61
N MET A 81 8.70 -1.03 -3.51
CA MET A 81 9.90 -0.37 -2.98
C MET A 81 11.14 -0.76 -3.76
N LYS A 82 11.91 0.24 -4.18
CA LYS A 82 13.29 0.06 -4.63
C LYS A 82 14.25 0.16 -3.45
N ASP A 83 14.08 1.23 -2.67
CA ASP A 83 14.86 1.56 -1.48
C ASP A 83 14.07 2.55 -0.60
N MET A 84 14.65 3.02 0.49
CA MET A 84 13.99 3.90 1.46
C MET A 84 13.64 5.30 0.92
N ALA A 85 14.26 5.72 -0.19
CA ALA A 85 14.01 7.02 -0.82
C ALA A 85 13.08 6.91 -2.05
N CYS A 86 12.83 5.69 -2.55
CA CYS A 86 12.07 5.45 -3.77
C CYS A 86 11.09 4.28 -3.58
N TRP A 87 9.83 4.60 -3.30
CA TRP A 87 8.76 3.63 -3.07
C TRP A 87 7.39 4.21 -3.40
N ALA A 88 6.37 3.36 -3.51
CA ALA A 88 4.98 3.77 -3.58
C ALA A 88 4.12 2.84 -2.73
N LYS A 89 3.13 3.40 -2.05
CA LYS A 89 2.15 2.64 -1.28
C LYS A 89 0.73 2.88 -1.79
N HIS A 90 -0.07 1.82 -1.74
CA HIS A 90 -1.49 1.83 -2.04
C HIS A 90 -2.21 1.32 -0.81
N CYS A 91 -3.03 2.17 -0.21
CA CYS A 91 -3.60 1.95 1.11
C CYS A 91 -5.11 1.79 1.00
N PHE A 92 -5.66 0.96 1.89
CA PHE A 92 -7.00 1.16 2.39
C PHE A 92 -6.87 1.73 3.80
N GLU A 93 -7.36 2.95 4.01
CA GLU A 93 -6.97 3.80 5.14
C GLU A 93 -8.17 4.47 5.81
N LYS A 94 -8.11 4.67 7.13
CA LYS A 94 -8.97 5.62 7.84
C LYS A 94 -8.41 7.03 7.68
N THR A 95 -9.06 7.89 6.90
CA THR A 95 -8.59 9.25 6.68
C THR A 95 -8.87 10.15 7.88
N ASP A 96 -8.20 11.30 7.91
CA ASP A 96 -8.45 12.42 8.82
C ASP A 96 -9.85 13.06 8.62
N PHE A 97 -10.49 12.82 7.49
CA PHE A 97 -11.90 13.16 7.24
C PHE A 97 -12.91 12.18 7.85
N GLY A 98 -12.42 11.12 8.52
CA GLY A 98 -13.27 10.09 9.12
C GLY A 98 -13.87 9.11 8.11
N THR A 99 -13.32 9.01 6.90
CA THR A 99 -13.76 8.08 5.86
C THR A 99 -12.83 6.88 5.75
N HIS A 100 -13.33 5.77 5.22
CA HIS A 100 -12.46 4.71 4.72
C HIS A 100 -12.15 5.02 3.27
N ALA A 101 -10.89 5.22 2.92
CA ALA A 101 -10.53 5.63 1.58
C ALA A 101 -9.42 4.76 1.00
N VAL A 102 -9.47 4.64 -0.31
CA VAL A 102 -8.34 4.14 -1.09
C VAL A 102 -7.36 5.30 -1.27
N VAL A 103 -6.18 5.19 -0.70
CA VAL A 103 -5.15 6.25 -0.73
C VAL A 103 -3.93 5.74 -1.50
N SER A 104 -3.18 6.65 -2.11
CA SER A 104 -1.88 6.33 -2.71
C SER A 104 -0.84 7.36 -2.32
N VAL A 105 0.39 6.90 -2.08
CA VAL A 105 1.54 7.80 -1.91
C VAL A 105 2.66 7.31 -2.81
N VAL A 106 3.28 8.21 -3.56
CA VAL A 106 4.44 7.94 -4.40
C VAL A 106 5.60 8.76 -3.86
N THR A 107 6.67 8.10 -3.44
CA THR A 107 7.85 8.72 -2.86
C THR A 107 9.04 8.55 -3.78
N ASN A 108 9.61 9.67 -4.21
CA ASN A 108 10.89 9.75 -4.89
C ASN A 108 11.66 10.96 -4.34
N GLY A 109 12.35 10.76 -3.23
CA GLY A 109 12.82 11.85 -2.38
C GLY A 109 11.73 12.33 -1.43
N GLU A 110 10.63 12.88 -1.95
CA GLU A 110 9.48 13.34 -1.17
C GLU A 110 8.20 12.55 -1.49
N SER A 111 7.33 12.38 -0.50
CA SER A 111 6.02 11.76 -0.64
C SER A 111 5.02 12.70 -1.32
N ASP A 112 4.48 12.25 -2.45
CA ASP A 112 3.32 12.82 -3.14
C ASP A 112 2.12 11.92 -2.83
N ASP A 113 1.23 12.40 -1.96
CA ASP A 113 0.03 11.69 -1.54
C ASP A 113 -1.21 12.11 -2.33
N ALA A 114 -2.15 11.17 -2.46
CA ALA A 114 -3.45 11.43 -3.03
C ALA A 114 -4.51 10.54 -2.38
N ASN A 115 -5.54 11.19 -1.85
CA ASN A 115 -6.78 10.55 -1.45
C ASN A 115 -7.60 10.19 -2.70
N GLY A 116 -7.88 8.90 -2.88
CA GLY A 116 -8.74 8.39 -3.92
C GLY A 116 -10.21 8.38 -3.48
N CYS A 117 -10.93 7.31 -3.81
CA CYS A 117 -12.35 7.19 -3.49
C CYS A 117 -12.58 6.82 -2.02
N ASN A 118 -13.70 7.29 -1.47
CA ASN A 118 -14.26 6.76 -0.23
C ASN A 118 -14.99 5.43 -0.51
N ILE A 119 -14.85 4.49 0.40
CA ILE A 119 -15.47 3.17 0.37
C ILE A 119 -16.43 3.07 1.56
N GLU A 120 -17.69 2.70 1.32
CA GLU A 120 -18.67 2.53 2.40
C GLU A 120 -18.42 1.25 3.23
N GLY A 121 -17.77 0.25 2.64
CA GLY A 121 -17.45 -1.02 3.27
C GLY A 121 -16.14 -1.04 4.07
N ASN A 122 -15.87 -2.20 4.68
CA ASN A 122 -14.64 -2.46 5.47
C ASN A 122 -13.65 -3.38 4.76
N THR A 123 -13.90 -3.69 3.48
CA THR A 123 -13.02 -4.48 2.63
C THR A 123 -12.86 -3.81 1.26
N VAL A 124 -11.67 -3.94 0.68
CA VAL A 124 -11.43 -3.54 -0.71
C VAL A 124 -10.35 -4.44 -1.31
N TRP A 125 -10.39 -4.67 -2.61
CA TRP A 125 -9.27 -5.22 -3.36
C TRP A 125 -8.34 -4.10 -3.77
N LEU A 126 -7.05 -4.29 -3.52
CA LEU A 126 -5.98 -3.43 -4.02
C LEU A 126 -5.21 -4.19 -5.11
N GLN A 127 -4.91 -3.49 -6.20
CA GLN A 127 -4.13 -4.00 -7.32
C GLN A 127 -2.95 -3.06 -7.61
N ALA A 128 -1.79 -3.65 -7.83
CA ALA A 128 -0.60 -2.96 -8.30
C ALA A 128 -0.12 -3.59 -9.61
N VAL A 129 0.12 -2.77 -10.63
CA VAL A 129 0.56 -3.20 -11.95
C VAL A 129 1.84 -2.49 -12.34
N ARG A 130 2.80 -3.22 -12.90
CA ARG A 130 4.04 -2.69 -13.48
C ARG A 130 4.11 -3.00 -14.98
N MET A 131 4.53 -2.01 -15.77
CA MET A 131 4.93 -2.12 -17.17
C MET A 131 6.20 -1.30 -17.41
N GLY A 132 7.36 -1.95 -17.44
CA GLY A 132 8.66 -1.27 -17.46
C GLY A 132 8.85 -0.39 -16.21
N ASN A 133 8.96 0.92 -16.39
CA ASN A 133 9.03 1.91 -15.30
C ASN A 133 7.71 2.64 -15.02
N ALA A 134 6.64 2.25 -15.72
CA ALA A 134 5.29 2.74 -15.45
C ALA A 134 4.58 1.82 -14.47
N PHE A 135 3.87 2.43 -13.53
CA PHE A 135 3.11 1.75 -12.50
C PHE A 135 1.69 2.30 -12.45
N ALA A 136 0.76 1.45 -12.05
CA ALA A 136 -0.58 1.88 -11.71
C ALA A 136 -1.13 1.12 -10.51
N PHE A 137 -1.90 1.86 -9.71
CA PHE A 137 -2.71 1.32 -8.64
C PHE A 137 -4.17 1.34 -9.04
N HIS A 138 -4.87 0.27 -8.70
CA HIS A 138 -6.30 0.12 -8.93
C HIS A 138 -6.96 -0.48 -7.70
N TYR A 139 -8.24 -0.21 -7.54
CA TYR A 139 -9.05 -0.79 -6.48
C TYR A 139 -10.31 -1.44 -7.03
N SER A 140 -10.92 -2.32 -6.25
CA SER A 140 -12.20 -2.94 -6.57
C SER A 140 -12.97 -3.29 -5.30
N THR A 141 -14.29 -3.07 -5.30
CA THR A 141 -15.18 -3.46 -4.19
C THR A 141 -15.78 -4.85 -4.36
N ASP A 142 -15.74 -5.41 -5.57
CA ASP A 142 -16.31 -6.72 -5.91
C ASP A 142 -15.24 -7.78 -6.26
N GLY A 143 -13.99 -7.37 -6.50
CA GLY A 143 -12.90 -8.24 -6.94
C GLY A 143 -12.93 -8.57 -8.43
N GLU A 144 -13.88 -8.00 -9.18
CA GLU A 144 -14.11 -8.25 -10.62
C GLU A 144 -13.81 -6.99 -11.45
N HIS A 145 -14.32 -5.84 -11.02
CA HIS A 145 -14.18 -4.55 -11.70
C HIS A 145 -13.18 -3.66 -10.97
N PHE A 146 -12.04 -3.43 -11.61
CA PHE A 146 -10.96 -2.59 -11.07
C PHE A 146 -10.97 -1.20 -11.69
N TYR A 147 -10.88 -0.19 -10.84
CA TYR A 147 -10.84 1.23 -11.20
C TYR A 147 -9.49 1.82 -10.81
N MET A 148 -8.90 2.64 -11.68
CA MET A 148 -7.57 3.20 -11.46
C MET A 148 -7.60 4.29 -10.38
N THR A 149 -6.75 4.14 -9.37
CA THR A 149 -6.50 5.16 -8.34
C THR A 149 -5.40 6.11 -8.80
N ARG A 150 -4.28 5.57 -9.29
CA ARG A 150 -3.08 6.36 -9.62
C ARG A 150 -2.34 5.71 -10.77
N TYR A 151 -1.81 6.54 -11.67
CA TYR A 151 -0.78 6.16 -12.64
C TYR A 151 0.45 7.00 -12.36
N PHE A 152 1.63 6.38 -12.34
CA PHE A 152 2.87 7.07 -11.98
C PHE A 152 4.09 6.35 -12.55
N HIS A 153 5.24 7.03 -12.48
CA HIS A 153 6.53 6.47 -12.81
C HIS A 153 7.38 6.34 -11.55
N LEU A 154 8.15 5.26 -11.45
CA LEU A 154 9.22 5.13 -10.44
C LEU A 154 10.54 4.78 -11.13
N PRO A 155 11.66 5.44 -10.77
CA PRO A 155 12.99 5.17 -11.32
C PRO A 155 13.60 3.88 -10.74
N VAL A 156 12.99 2.74 -11.03
CA VAL A 156 13.42 1.41 -10.59
C VAL A 156 14.32 0.71 -11.61
N GLY A 157 15.09 -0.29 -11.16
CA GLY A 157 15.76 -1.23 -12.05
C GLY A 157 14.85 -2.41 -12.41
N ASP A 158 15.42 -3.48 -12.98
CA ASP A 158 14.64 -4.66 -13.38
C ASP A 158 13.96 -5.34 -12.19
N LYS A 159 14.59 -5.30 -11.02
CA LYS A 159 14.08 -5.86 -9.76
C LYS A 159 13.52 -4.79 -8.84
N VAL A 160 12.41 -5.13 -8.18
CA VAL A 160 11.74 -4.29 -7.19
C VAL A 160 11.18 -5.17 -6.07
N MET A 161 11.10 -4.63 -4.85
CA MET A 161 10.40 -5.28 -3.75
C MET A 161 8.91 -4.97 -3.85
N ILE A 162 8.07 -5.99 -3.71
CA ILE A 162 6.61 -5.84 -3.60
C ILE A 162 6.09 -6.64 -2.41
N GLY A 163 5.03 -6.15 -1.79
CA GLY A 163 4.45 -6.86 -0.67
C GLY A 163 3.40 -6.09 0.10
N LEU A 164 3.27 -6.47 1.37
CA LEU A 164 2.21 -6.04 2.27
C LEU A 164 2.82 -5.22 3.41
N SER A 165 2.21 -4.09 3.73
CA SER A 165 2.59 -3.27 4.89
C SER A 165 1.37 -3.01 5.78
N ALA A 166 1.61 -2.94 7.09
CA ALA A 166 0.58 -2.73 8.10
C ALA A 166 0.94 -1.49 8.91
N GLN A 167 0.06 -0.49 8.94
CA GLN A 167 0.37 0.85 9.45
C GLN A 167 -0.65 1.30 10.50
N SER A 168 -0.19 2.02 11.52
CA SER A 168 -0.99 2.59 12.61
C SER A 168 -0.34 3.89 13.09
N PRO A 169 -0.34 4.97 12.29
CA PRO A 169 0.47 6.16 12.57
C PRO A 169 -0.01 6.92 13.82
N GLN A 170 -1.32 7.11 13.99
CA GLN A 170 -1.91 7.77 15.17
C GLN A 170 -2.62 6.80 16.12
N GLY A 171 -2.48 5.49 15.89
CA GLY A 171 -3.13 4.45 16.67
C GLY A 171 -2.19 3.67 17.58
N GLU A 172 -2.80 2.89 18.47
CA GLU A 172 -2.13 1.98 19.42
C GLU A 172 -1.86 0.58 18.81
N GLY A 173 -1.82 0.52 17.48
CA GLY A 173 -1.65 -0.71 16.72
C GLY A 173 -2.92 -1.52 16.54
N GLY A 174 -2.81 -2.60 15.76
CA GLY A 174 -3.94 -3.46 15.43
C GLY A 174 -3.62 -4.44 14.31
N ILE A 175 -4.55 -5.35 14.03
CA ILE A 175 -4.38 -6.33 12.96
C ILE A 175 -4.77 -5.70 11.61
N ARG A 176 -3.97 -5.99 10.58
CA ARG A 176 -4.30 -5.76 9.17
C ARG A 176 -4.42 -7.11 8.49
N ILE A 177 -5.52 -7.29 7.76
CA ILE A 177 -5.88 -8.57 7.14
C ILE A 177 -5.66 -8.45 5.65
N PHE A 178 -5.01 -9.46 5.08
CA PHE A 178 -4.73 -9.60 3.66
C PHE A 178 -5.19 -10.99 3.22
N GLU A 179 -6.08 -11.05 2.25
CA GLU A 179 -6.68 -12.29 1.76
C GLU A 179 -6.52 -12.39 0.24
N ASP A 180 -6.46 -13.62 -0.26
CA ASP A 180 -6.43 -13.91 -1.69
C ASP A 180 -5.28 -13.20 -2.45
N LEU A 181 -4.12 -13.09 -1.80
CA LEU A 181 -2.93 -12.49 -2.41
C LEU A 181 -2.50 -13.29 -3.66
N THR A 182 -2.47 -12.61 -4.79
CA THR A 182 -1.94 -13.13 -6.06
C THR A 182 -0.84 -12.23 -6.57
N ILE A 183 0.26 -12.84 -7.06
CA ILE A 183 1.38 -12.14 -7.68
C ILE A 183 1.71 -12.89 -8.98
N GLU A 184 1.42 -12.27 -10.11
CA GLU A 184 1.61 -12.85 -11.43
C GLU A 184 2.70 -12.09 -12.20
N ARG A 185 3.70 -12.81 -12.71
CA ARG A 185 4.71 -12.26 -13.63
C ARG A 185 4.13 -12.21 -15.03
N ARG A 186 3.49 -11.09 -15.35
CA ARG A 186 2.93 -10.82 -16.68
C ARG A 186 2.81 -9.33 -16.91
N THR A 187 2.79 -8.96 -18.17
CA THR A 187 2.42 -7.61 -18.60
C THR A 187 0.90 -7.49 -18.79
N VAL A 188 0.44 -6.26 -19.04
CA VAL A 188 -0.95 -5.92 -19.33
C VAL A 188 -1.04 -5.22 -20.68
N LYS A 189 -2.20 -5.27 -21.35
CA LYS A 189 -2.37 -4.53 -22.61
C LYS A 189 -2.62 -3.05 -22.37
N ASN A 190 -3.27 -2.71 -21.25
CA ASN A 190 -3.56 -1.34 -20.86
C ASN A 190 -3.35 -1.17 -19.36
N ILE A 191 -2.25 -0.53 -18.99
CA ILE A 191 -1.90 -0.28 -17.57
C ILE A 191 -2.95 0.54 -16.84
N ARG A 192 -3.63 1.47 -17.53
CA ARG A 192 -4.68 2.29 -16.91
C ARG A 192 -5.94 1.48 -16.61
N ALA A 193 -6.19 0.40 -17.36
CA ALA A 193 -7.29 -0.52 -17.11
C ALA A 193 -6.91 -1.71 -16.21
N GLY A 194 -5.62 -1.86 -15.86
CA GLY A 194 -5.12 -2.95 -15.02
C GLY A 194 -5.11 -4.34 -15.70
N LYS A 195 -5.30 -4.39 -17.03
CA LYS A 195 -5.44 -5.63 -17.82
C LYS A 195 -4.95 -5.48 -19.26
#